data_AF-A0A292YHF1-F1
#
_entry.id   AF-A0A292YHF1-F1
#
_cell.length_a   1.000
_cell.length_b   1.000
_cell.length_c   1.000
_cell.angle_alpha   90.00
_cell.angle_beta   90.00
_cell.angle_gamma   90.00
#
_symmetry.space_group_name_H-M   'P 1'
#
loop_
_entity.id
_entity.type
_entity.pdbx_description
1 polymer ?
#
loop_
_entity_poly.entity_id
_entity_poly.type
_entity_poly.pdbx_seq_one_letter_code
_entity_poly.pdbx_strand_id
1 'polypeptide(L)'
;MKNYNLFFEKLNLEYFYEFKQINDVFTCELKLKDIPFISFGKGGTPDLALLSAQGEMAERILTRNFFEEYYVNNLYPDVKEGEFLNKELKHFYKIDSLQKEELIDFNSDSFEILSIPFLNRDTKEKVYFPINLIQNLYASNGMAAHFDIIEAYKNAKAEIIERFVKFEVIKYALPLPKIDHPLNSKNIQIYDSSLGGKYPVMAASYIEDDNIILAFGCDINQEKAIKKAYFELLQSGLNNFGKIIEDIEDVRDRFNLINHFIDLSGNVHKNFLKRPLFEVCKWNFANYDVFNKKEYFKIYKCCGIFALQVIIPGISEIYPIEDLIYNNINYPKFFRDKILNYQNYEKQEINDLIEEISLLYPFTQIDSLIGIIAKEPLFIDRFKEIIKNNQKIEFSDKYLNILKLSQILKEKNEV
;
A
#
# COMPACT_ATOMS: atom_id res chain seq x y z
N MET A 1 28.45 9.38 1.07
CA MET A 1 27.01 9.68 0.96
C MET A 1 26.26 8.38 1.03
N LYS A 2 25.28 8.23 1.94
CA LYS A 2 24.36 7.09 1.88
C LYS A 2 23.46 7.31 0.66
N ASN A 3 23.54 6.43 -0.33
CA ASN A 3 22.73 6.48 -1.55
C ASN A 3 22.32 5.06 -1.93
N TYR A 4 21.32 4.95 -2.80
CA TYR A 4 20.77 3.65 -3.20
C TYR A 4 21.50 3.06 -4.41
N ASN A 5 22.57 3.67 -4.92
CA ASN A 5 23.25 3.21 -6.14
C ASN A 5 23.73 1.75 -6.01
N LEU A 6 24.31 1.39 -4.86
CA LEU A 6 24.75 0.01 -4.59
C LEU A 6 23.60 -0.99 -4.61
N PHE A 7 22.39 -0.57 -4.20
CA PHE A 7 21.21 -1.43 -4.22
C PHE A 7 20.76 -1.74 -5.66
N PHE A 8 20.65 -0.71 -6.50
CA PHE A 8 20.33 -0.89 -7.92
C PHE A 8 21.41 -1.70 -8.64
N GLU A 9 22.69 -1.39 -8.42
CA GLU A 9 23.82 -2.11 -9.03
C GLU A 9 23.82 -3.60 -8.63
N LYS A 10 23.71 -3.92 -7.33
CA LYS A 10 23.73 -5.31 -6.85
C LYS A 10 22.52 -6.13 -7.26
N LEU A 11 21.39 -5.49 -7.54
CA LEU A 11 20.19 -6.13 -8.07
C LEU A 11 20.13 -6.09 -9.60
N ASN A 12 21.15 -5.52 -10.26
CA ASN A 12 21.20 -5.34 -11.71
C ASN A 12 19.95 -4.63 -12.26
N LEU A 13 19.59 -3.52 -11.61
CA LEU A 13 18.44 -2.70 -11.95
C LEU A 13 18.90 -1.37 -12.55
N GLU A 14 18.45 -1.10 -13.77
CA GLU A 14 18.57 0.22 -14.39
C GLU A 14 17.24 0.98 -14.24
N TYR A 15 17.32 2.29 -14.05
CA TYR A 15 16.14 3.13 -13.90
C TYR A 15 16.30 4.47 -14.65
N PHE A 16 15.16 5.03 -15.00
CA PHE A 16 15.01 6.40 -15.47
C PHE A 16 14.24 7.20 -14.42
N TYR A 17 14.38 8.52 -14.45
CA TYR A 17 13.59 9.38 -13.57
C TYR A 17 13.26 10.69 -14.24
N GLU A 18 12.11 11.23 -13.88
CA GLU A 18 11.62 12.53 -14.31
C GLU A 18 11.29 13.39 -13.08
N PHE A 19 11.64 14.67 -13.14
CA PHE A 19 11.28 15.62 -12.10
C PHE A 19 10.15 16.53 -12.55
N LYS A 20 9.27 16.86 -11.61
CA LYS A 20 8.32 17.96 -11.71
C LYS A 20 8.50 18.85 -10.50
N GLN A 21 8.38 20.16 -10.70
CA GLN A 21 8.34 21.12 -9.61
C GLN A 21 6.91 21.59 -9.44
N ILE A 22 6.38 21.44 -8.23
CA ILE A 22 5.05 21.92 -7.85
C ILE A 22 5.28 22.93 -6.71
N ASN A 23 5.19 24.23 -7.03
CA ASN A 23 5.55 25.32 -6.13
C ASN A 23 7.00 25.17 -5.61
N ASP A 24 7.18 25.07 -4.29
CA ASP A 24 8.49 24.94 -3.63
C ASP A 24 8.90 23.47 -3.36
N VAL A 25 8.19 22.50 -3.95
CA VAL A 25 8.43 21.07 -3.75
C VAL A 25 8.82 20.41 -5.08
N PHE A 26 9.86 19.58 -5.04
CA PHE A 26 10.24 18.71 -6.14
C PHE A 26 9.62 17.33 -5.95
N THR A 27 8.97 16.83 -7.00
CA THR A 27 8.50 15.45 -7.11
C THR A 27 9.34 14.72 -8.14
N CYS A 28 9.69 13.46 -7.86
CA CYS A 28 10.45 12.58 -8.74
C CYS A 28 9.63 11.33 -9.02
N GLU A 29 9.45 11.01 -10.29
CA GLU A 29 8.90 9.74 -10.75
C GLU A 29 10.06 8.87 -11.25
N LEU A 30 10.30 7.72 -10.62
CA LEU A 30 11.38 6.80 -10.97
C LEU A 30 10.79 5.51 -11.53
N LYS A 31 11.28 5.08 -12.69
CA LYS A 31 10.82 3.88 -13.41
C LYS A 31 11.97 2.93 -13.64
N LEU A 32 11.78 1.65 -13.34
CA LEU A 32 12.72 0.62 -13.79
C LEU A 32 12.64 0.44 -15.31
N LYS A 33 13.78 0.17 -15.95
CA LYS A 33 13.87 0.05 -17.41
C LYS A 33 13.18 -1.21 -17.94
N ASP A 34 13.50 -2.35 -17.35
CA ASP A 34 13.12 -3.66 -17.87
C ASP A 34 12.00 -4.36 -17.07
N ILE A 35 11.44 -3.66 -16.08
CA ILE A 35 10.39 -4.12 -15.15
C ILE A 35 9.38 -2.96 -14.99
N PRO A 36 8.06 -3.19 -14.93
CA PRO A 36 7.07 -2.12 -14.87
C PRO A 36 6.95 -1.42 -13.50
N PHE A 37 7.96 -1.51 -12.63
CA PHE A 37 7.88 -0.92 -11.29
C PHE A 37 8.18 0.58 -11.35
N ILE A 38 7.34 1.35 -10.65
CA ILE A 38 7.39 2.79 -10.58
C ILE A 38 7.29 3.19 -9.11
N SER A 39 8.10 4.15 -8.69
CA SER A 39 8.07 4.75 -7.36
C SER A 39 8.08 6.26 -7.45
N PHE A 40 7.55 6.90 -6.43
CA PHE A 40 7.51 8.36 -6.36
C PHE A 40 8.36 8.85 -5.19
N GLY A 41 8.88 10.06 -5.33
CA GLY A 41 9.71 10.68 -4.32
C GLY A 41 9.48 12.17 -4.23
N LYS A 42 9.70 12.71 -3.03
CA LYS A 42 9.46 14.13 -2.73
C LYS A 42 10.60 14.73 -1.94
N GLY A 43 10.91 16.01 -2.21
CA GLY A 43 11.97 16.71 -1.51
C GLY A 43 12.00 18.21 -1.78
N GLY A 44 12.65 18.96 -0.89
CA GLY A 44 12.90 20.40 -1.07
C GLY A 44 13.97 20.70 -2.13
N THR A 45 14.64 19.67 -2.65
CA THR A 45 15.58 19.76 -3.78
C THR A 45 15.38 18.55 -4.70
N PRO A 46 15.81 18.62 -5.98
CA PRO A 46 15.77 17.47 -6.89
C PRO A 46 16.49 16.24 -6.33
N ASP A 47 17.67 16.42 -5.73
CA ASP A 47 18.45 15.31 -5.15
C ASP A 47 17.70 14.60 -4.01
N LEU A 48 17.01 15.36 -3.16
CA LEU A 48 16.20 14.79 -2.07
C LEU A 48 14.97 14.07 -2.61
N ALA A 49 14.33 14.60 -3.67
CA ALA A 49 13.21 13.95 -4.32
C ALA A 49 13.62 12.63 -4.98
N LEU A 50 14.78 12.59 -5.65
CA LEU A 50 15.32 11.35 -6.21
C LEU A 50 15.69 10.35 -5.12
N LEU A 51 16.35 10.78 -4.05
CA LEU A 51 16.70 9.89 -2.93
C LEU A 51 15.44 9.30 -2.28
N SER A 52 14.37 10.08 -2.17
CA SER A 52 13.06 9.61 -1.70
C SER A 52 12.46 8.56 -2.64
N ALA A 53 12.49 8.79 -3.96
CA ALA A 53 11.94 7.84 -4.95
C ALA A 53 12.72 6.53 -4.93
N GLN A 54 14.05 6.61 -4.85
CA GLN A 54 14.91 5.44 -4.70
C GLN A 54 14.63 4.67 -3.41
N GLY A 55 14.36 5.38 -2.31
CA GLY A 55 13.99 4.78 -1.03
C GLY A 55 12.67 4.03 -1.11
N GLU A 56 11.65 4.62 -1.72
CA GLU A 56 10.35 3.99 -1.95
C GLU A 56 10.48 2.77 -2.87
N MET A 57 11.25 2.86 -3.97
CA MET A 57 11.54 1.71 -4.84
C MET A 57 12.19 0.56 -4.03
N ALA A 58 13.18 0.87 -3.20
CA ALA A 58 13.84 -0.13 -2.36
C ALA A 58 12.87 -0.73 -1.33
N GLU A 59 12.03 0.09 -0.69
CA GLU A 59 10.99 -0.37 0.22
C GLU A 59 10.05 -1.37 -0.44
N ARG A 60 9.45 -0.98 -1.57
CA ARG A 60 8.43 -1.76 -2.29
C ARG A 60 8.99 -3.07 -2.85
N ILE A 61 10.24 -3.05 -3.34
CA ILE A 61 10.94 -4.27 -3.77
C ILE A 61 11.24 -5.18 -2.57
N LEU A 62 11.79 -4.63 -1.48
CA LEU A 62 12.26 -5.43 -0.35
C LEU A 62 11.13 -6.01 0.50
N THR A 63 10.03 -5.28 0.66
CA THR A 63 8.81 -5.75 1.32
C THR A 63 7.95 -6.63 0.41
N ARG A 64 8.36 -6.82 -0.85
CA ARG A 64 7.66 -7.55 -1.90
C ARG A 64 6.33 -6.92 -2.32
N ASN A 65 6.06 -5.68 -1.94
CA ASN A 65 4.81 -5.00 -2.27
C ASN A 65 4.55 -4.90 -3.79
N PHE A 66 5.58 -4.60 -4.60
CA PHE A 66 5.41 -4.62 -6.07
C PHE A 66 5.12 -6.01 -6.65
N PHE A 67 5.37 -7.08 -5.91
CA PHE A 67 5.14 -8.45 -6.39
C PHE A 67 3.72 -8.95 -6.08
N GLU A 68 2.96 -8.23 -5.25
CA GLU A 68 1.64 -8.66 -4.76
C GLU A 68 0.65 -8.90 -5.91
N GLU A 69 0.76 -8.15 -7.00
CA GLU A 69 -0.08 -8.28 -8.20
C GLU A 69 0.41 -9.33 -9.21
N TYR A 70 1.53 -10.02 -8.94
CA TYR A 70 2.10 -10.99 -9.87
C TYR A 70 2.08 -12.42 -9.33
N TYR A 71 1.82 -13.37 -10.22
CA TYR A 71 2.06 -14.78 -10.01
C TYR A 71 3.57 -15.04 -9.91
N VAL A 72 4.05 -15.25 -8.68
CA VAL A 72 5.46 -15.46 -8.37
C VAL A 72 5.56 -16.53 -7.30
N ASN A 73 5.79 -17.76 -7.75
CA ASN A 73 5.96 -18.89 -6.85
C ASN A 73 7.08 -18.67 -5.84
N ASN A 74 6.83 -19.11 -4.59
CA ASN A 74 7.77 -19.06 -3.48
C ASN A 74 8.30 -17.64 -3.19
N LEU A 75 7.48 -16.59 -3.37
CA LEU A 75 7.88 -15.17 -3.24
C LEU A 75 8.66 -14.88 -1.95
N TYR A 76 8.28 -15.53 -0.85
CA TYR A 76 8.92 -15.42 0.45
C TYR A 76 9.70 -16.71 0.79
N PRO A 77 11.00 -16.63 1.10
CA PRO A 77 11.81 -17.82 1.39
C PRO A 77 11.50 -18.45 2.76
N ASP A 78 10.88 -17.72 3.67
CA ASP A 78 10.57 -18.13 5.04
C ASP A 78 9.08 -18.44 5.27
N VAL A 79 8.36 -18.71 4.18
CA VAL A 79 6.94 -19.09 4.19
C VAL A 79 6.70 -20.42 4.90
N LYS A 80 5.54 -20.54 5.54
CA LYS A 80 5.00 -21.77 6.16
C LYS A 80 3.61 -22.07 5.64
N GLU A 81 3.34 -23.35 5.45
CA GLU A 81 2.01 -23.87 5.13
C GLU A 81 1.25 -24.23 6.42
N GLY A 82 -0.01 -23.82 6.51
CA GLY A 82 -0.96 -24.27 7.55
C GLY A 82 -0.76 -23.69 8.96
N GLU A 83 0.44 -23.20 9.31
CA GLU A 83 0.71 -22.50 10.57
C GLU A 83 0.46 -20.99 10.40
N PHE A 84 -0.57 -20.47 11.05
CA PHE A 84 -0.90 -19.04 10.99
C PHE A 84 -1.66 -18.56 12.22
N LEU A 85 -1.34 -17.33 12.63
CA LEU A 85 -1.93 -16.51 13.68
C LEU A 85 -2.01 -17.17 15.06
N ASN A 86 -1.79 -16.39 16.11
CA ASN A 86 -2.12 -16.83 17.47
C ASN A 86 -3.65 -16.72 17.71
N LYS A 87 -4.14 -17.29 18.81
CA LYS A 87 -5.57 -17.31 19.16
C LYS A 87 -6.22 -15.91 19.20
N GLU A 88 -5.51 -14.92 19.73
CA GLU A 88 -6.01 -13.54 19.85
C GLU A 88 -6.21 -12.92 18.46
N LEU A 89 -5.24 -13.08 17.56
CA LEU A 89 -5.33 -12.58 16.19
C LEU A 89 -6.39 -13.32 15.38
N LYS A 90 -6.51 -14.65 15.56
CA LYS A 90 -7.59 -15.41 14.92
C LYS A 90 -8.98 -14.87 15.28
N HIS A 91 -9.17 -14.53 16.55
CA HIS A 91 -10.40 -13.89 17.01
C HIS A 91 -10.58 -12.49 16.40
N PHE A 92 -9.53 -11.66 16.40
CA PHE A 92 -9.57 -10.31 15.86
C PHE A 92 -9.95 -10.28 14.37
N TYR A 93 -9.30 -11.10 13.54
CA TYR A 93 -9.58 -11.20 12.10
C TYR A 93 -10.80 -12.06 11.77
N LYS A 94 -11.56 -12.51 12.78
CA LYS A 94 -12.76 -13.36 12.60
C LYS A 94 -12.48 -14.60 11.73
N ILE A 95 -11.33 -15.24 11.93
CA ILE A 95 -10.88 -16.37 11.10
C ILE A 95 -11.90 -17.51 11.08
N ASP A 96 -12.61 -17.75 12.19
CA ASP A 96 -13.65 -18.80 12.28
C ASP A 96 -14.86 -18.55 11.34
N SER A 97 -15.01 -17.34 10.81
CA SER A 97 -16.05 -16.97 9.85
C SER A 97 -15.60 -17.05 8.39
N LEU A 98 -14.33 -17.35 8.13
CA LEU A 98 -13.75 -17.47 6.79
C LEU A 98 -13.66 -18.95 6.38
N GLN A 99 -13.80 -19.24 5.09
CA GLN A 99 -13.34 -20.52 4.55
C GLN A 99 -11.83 -20.46 4.32
N LYS A 100 -11.26 -21.60 3.93
CA LYS A 100 -9.82 -21.69 3.67
C LYS A 100 -9.45 -20.83 2.47
N GLU A 101 -10.33 -20.82 1.48
CA GLU A 101 -10.15 -20.19 0.17
C GLU A 101 -9.94 -18.68 0.31
N GLU A 102 -10.58 -18.00 1.26
CA GLU A 102 -10.37 -16.57 1.52
C GLU A 102 -8.98 -16.25 2.10
N LEU A 103 -8.19 -17.24 2.50
CA LEU A 103 -6.85 -17.03 3.08
C LEU A 103 -5.71 -17.52 2.18
N ILE A 104 -6.03 -18.07 1.01
CA ILE A 104 -5.04 -18.53 0.02
C ILE A 104 -4.40 -17.31 -0.65
N ASP A 105 -3.08 -17.28 -0.74
CA ASP A 105 -2.37 -16.16 -1.37
C ASP A 105 -2.61 -16.10 -2.89
N PHE A 106 -2.52 -14.91 -3.47
CA PHE A 106 -2.67 -14.76 -4.92
C PHE A 106 -1.43 -15.26 -5.69
N ASN A 107 -0.22 -15.08 -5.13
CA ASN A 107 1.04 -15.14 -5.87
C ASN A 107 1.51 -16.56 -6.19
N SER A 108 1.18 -17.56 -5.37
CA SER A 108 1.71 -18.92 -5.50
C SER A 108 0.78 -19.84 -6.32
N ASP A 109 1.21 -21.08 -6.54
CA ASP A 109 0.38 -22.20 -6.99
C ASP A 109 -0.20 -23.02 -5.84
N SER A 110 0.18 -22.73 -4.59
CA SER A 110 -0.34 -23.47 -3.44
C SER A 110 -1.82 -23.18 -3.23
N PHE A 111 -2.58 -24.20 -2.85
CA PHE A 111 -3.95 -24.06 -2.35
C PHE A 111 -4.02 -24.31 -0.83
N GLU A 112 -2.87 -24.19 -0.16
CA GLU A 112 -2.75 -24.10 1.30
C GLU A 112 -2.63 -22.65 1.77
N ILE A 113 -2.90 -22.41 3.04
CA ILE A 113 -2.70 -21.08 3.64
C ILE A 113 -1.20 -20.86 3.83
N LEU A 114 -0.63 -19.98 3.02
CA LEU A 114 0.76 -19.56 3.10
C LEU A 114 0.91 -18.37 4.03
N SER A 115 1.80 -18.50 5.01
CA SER A 115 2.03 -17.46 6.02
C SER A 115 3.50 -17.15 6.22
N ILE A 116 3.80 -15.89 6.56
CA ILE A 116 5.16 -15.40 6.76
C ILE A 116 5.37 -14.90 8.20
N PRO A 117 6.57 -15.07 8.78
CA PRO A 117 6.81 -14.74 10.17
C PRO A 117 6.95 -13.24 10.39
N PHE A 118 6.25 -12.76 11.42
CA PHE A 118 6.46 -11.45 12.05
C PHE A 118 6.89 -11.66 13.50
N LEU A 119 7.70 -10.76 14.01
CA LEU A 119 8.12 -10.74 15.40
C LEU A 119 7.21 -9.80 16.18
N ASN A 120 6.61 -10.30 17.27
CA ASN A 120 6.00 -9.44 18.25
C ASN A 120 7.07 -8.54 18.89
N ARG A 121 6.81 -7.24 18.95
CA ARG A 121 7.81 -6.26 19.38
C ARG A 121 8.31 -6.47 20.80
N ASP A 122 7.41 -6.75 21.73
CA ASP A 122 7.73 -6.81 23.16
C ASP A 122 8.30 -8.17 23.54
N THR A 123 7.65 -9.25 23.08
CA THR A 123 7.99 -10.62 23.46
C THR A 123 9.03 -11.27 22.55
N LYS A 124 9.24 -10.73 21.34
CA LYS A 124 10.05 -11.32 20.27
C LYS A 124 9.53 -12.68 19.77
N GLU A 125 8.33 -13.08 20.19
CA GLU A 125 7.70 -14.29 19.69
C GLU A 125 7.38 -14.16 18.20
N LYS A 126 7.64 -15.23 17.45
CA LYS A 126 7.25 -15.32 16.04
C LYS A 126 5.76 -15.64 15.94
N VAL A 127 5.07 -14.88 15.10
CA VAL A 127 3.69 -15.13 14.71
C VAL A 127 3.63 -15.12 13.18
N TYR A 128 3.01 -16.14 12.60
CA TYR A 128 2.88 -16.27 11.16
C TYR A 128 1.59 -15.59 10.68
N PHE A 129 1.70 -14.61 9.79
CA PHE A 129 0.55 -13.92 9.20
C PHE A 129 0.29 -14.47 7.79
N PRO A 130 -0.97 -14.82 7.43
CA PRO A 130 -1.30 -15.22 6.07
C PRO A 130 -0.92 -14.13 5.07
N ILE A 131 -0.27 -14.52 3.97
CA ILE A 131 0.15 -13.58 2.91
C ILE A 131 -1.09 -12.87 2.33
N ASN A 132 -2.16 -13.62 2.06
CA ASN A 132 -3.43 -13.08 1.58
C ASN A 132 -3.96 -11.97 2.51
N LEU A 133 -3.97 -12.23 3.82
CA LEU A 133 -4.47 -11.28 4.81
C LEU A 133 -3.65 -10.00 4.80
N ILE A 134 -2.32 -10.11 4.70
CA ILE A 134 -1.43 -8.95 4.65
C ILE A 134 -1.75 -8.08 3.43
N GLN A 135 -1.81 -8.70 2.26
CA GLN A 135 -2.00 -8.02 0.98
C GLN A 135 -3.39 -7.38 0.85
N ASN A 136 -4.44 -8.06 1.33
CA ASN A 136 -5.79 -7.52 1.29
C ASN A 136 -6.01 -6.38 2.29
N LEU A 137 -5.43 -6.44 3.50
CA LEU A 137 -5.82 -5.52 4.57
C LEU A 137 -4.86 -4.35 4.77
N TYR A 138 -3.56 -4.54 4.56
CA TYR A 138 -2.55 -3.55 4.94
C TYR A 138 -1.99 -2.77 3.76
N ALA A 139 -2.02 -3.33 2.54
CA ALA A 139 -1.35 -2.77 1.36
C ALA A 139 0.07 -2.30 1.73
N SER A 140 0.43 -1.07 1.36
CA SER A 140 1.72 -0.45 1.68
C SER A 140 1.87 0.05 3.12
N ASN A 141 0.83 -0.01 3.95
CA ASN A 141 0.83 0.66 5.25
C ASN A 141 1.80 0.05 6.26
N GLY A 142 2.60 0.93 6.86
CA GLY A 142 3.62 0.53 7.82
C GLY A 142 4.85 -0.08 7.18
N MET A 143 5.03 0.08 5.86
CA MET A 143 6.27 -0.24 5.18
C MET A 143 7.23 0.94 5.23
N ALA A 144 8.53 0.67 5.37
CA ALA A 144 9.57 1.69 5.31
C ALA A 144 10.91 1.08 4.92
N ALA A 145 11.70 1.76 4.08
CA ALA A 145 13.11 1.44 3.88
C ALA A 145 14.05 2.57 4.29
N HIS A 146 15.18 2.19 4.89
CA HIS A 146 16.26 3.10 5.24
C HIS A 146 17.59 2.36 5.44
N PHE A 147 18.70 3.10 5.43
CA PHE A 147 20.03 2.57 5.78
C PHE A 147 20.23 2.31 7.28
N ASP A 148 19.22 2.64 8.09
CA ASP A 148 19.21 2.50 9.55
C ASP A 148 17.82 1.99 9.93
N ILE A 149 17.78 0.84 10.59
CA ILE A 149 16.55 0.17 10.99
C ILE A 149 15.69 1.02 11.94
N ILE A 150 16.30 1.86 12.77
CA ILE A 150 15.56 2.72 13.71
C ILE A 150 14.83 3.83 12.96
N GLU A 151 15.46 4.40 11.94
CA GLU A 151 14.83 5.42 11.10
C GLU A 151 13.75 4.80 10.19
N ALA A 152 13.97 3.60 9.64
CA ALA A 152 12.91 2.86 8.95
C ALA A 152 11.70 2.63 9.89
N TYR A 153 11.94 2.26 11.14
CA TYR A 153 10.86 2.01 12.10
C TYR A 153 10.08 3.30 12.41
N LYS A 154 10.78 4.41 12.62
CA LYS A 154 10.15 5.72 12.82
C LYS A 154 9.29 6.13 11.63
N ASN A 155 9.77 5.91 10.40
CA ASN A 155 9.02 6.24 9.18
C ASN A 155 7.75 5.39 9.06
N ALA A 156 7.86 4.07 9.23
CA ALA A 156 6.70 3.17 9.21
C ALA A 156 5.66 3.54 10.28
N LYS A 157 6.12 3.84 11.50
CA LYS A 157 5.25 4.25 12.60
C LYS A 157 4.57 5.60 12.35
N ALA A 158 5.31 6.57 11.83
CA ALA A 158 4.74 7.88 11.48
C ALA A 158 3.63 7.72 10.43
N GLU A 159 3.84 6.89 9.40
CA GLU A 159 2.83 6.59 8.38
C GLU A 159 1.57 5.93 8.98
N ILE A 160 1.73 4.92 9.84
CA ILE A 160 0.60 4.27 10.51
C ILE A 160 -0.21 5.27 11.33
N ILE A 161 0.45 6.12 12.12
CA ILE A 161 -0.21 7.11 12.97
C ILE A 161 -0.93 8.15 12.12
N GLU A 162 -0.30 8.65 11.06
CA GLU A 162 -0.88 9.61 10.14
C GLU A 162 -2.17 9.06 9.52
N ARG A 163 -2.13 7.84 8.98
CA ARG A 163 -3.29 7.21 8.34
C ARG A 163 -4.39 6.87 9.34
N PHE A 164 -4.02 6.40 10.52
CA PHE A 164 -4.98 6.17 11.60
C PHE A 164 -5.75 7.46 11.93
N VAL A 165 -5.03 8.56 12.21
CA VAL A 165 -5.67 9.85 12.53
C VAL A 165 -6.50 10.37 11.35
N LYS A 166 -5.97 10.28 10.12
CA LYS A 166 -6.69 10.67 8.90
C LYS A 166 -8.03 9.98 8.81
N PHE A 167 -8.06 8.66 8.94
CA PHE A 167 -9.31 7.90 8.85
C PHE A 167 -10.25 8.14 10.04
N GLU A 168 -9.74 8.33 11.25
CA GLU A 168 -10.58 8.72 12.39
C GLU A 168 -11.30 10.06 12.13
N VAL A 169 -10.55 11.06 11.64
CA VAL A 169 -11.10 12.38 11.31
C VAL A 169 -12.19 12.29 10.24
N ILE A 170 -11.94 11.52 9.18
CA ILE A 170 -12.89 11.37 8.06
C ILE A 170 -14.11 10.55 8.48
N LYS A 171 -13.92 9.32 8.98
CA LYS A 171 -15.00 8.36 9.32
C LYS A 171 -15.95 8.89 10.39
N TYR A 172 -15.42 9.64 11.37
CA TYR A 172 -16.23 10.21 12.45
C TYR A 172 -16.55 11.68 12.25
N ALA A 173 -16.19 12.25 11.09
CA ALA A 173 -16.49 13.63 10.72
C ALA A 173 -16.07 14.65 11.80
N LEU A 174 -14.85 14.48 12.32
CA LEU A 174 -14.35 15.23 13.48
C LEU A 174 -13.96 16.67 13.07
N PRO A 175 -14.60 17.72 13.62
CA PRO A 175 -14.16 19.09 13.40
C PRO A 175 -12.86 19.35 14.17
N LEU A 176 -11.83 19.79 13.45
CA LEU A 176 -10.49 20.02 14.00
C LEU A 176 -10.26 21.50 14.32
N PRO A 177 -9.50 21.82 15.40
CA PRO A 177 -9.12 23.18 15.71
C PRO A 177 -8.12 23.74 14.69
N LYS A 178 -8.42 24.90 14.13
CA LYS A 178 -7.50 25.68 13.29
C LYS A 178 -6.41 26.30 14.17
N ILE A 179 -5.20 26.38 13.64
CA ILE A 179 -4.08 27.08 14.28
C ILE A 179 -3.68 28.31 13.46
N ASP A 180 -3.21 29.35 14.14
CA ASP A 180 -2.59 30.49 13.48
C ASP A 180 -1.18 30.12 13.03
N HIS A 181 -0.90 30.23 11.73
CA HIS A 181 0.36 29.81 11.14
C HIS A 181 0.67 30.59 9.85
N PRO A 182 1.94 30.94 9.55
CA PRO A 182 2.31 31.67 8.33
C PRO A 182 1.99 30.96 7.01
N LEU A 183 1.72 29.65 7.04
CA LEU A 183 1.32 28.86 5.86
C LEU A 183 -0.19 28.96 5.55
N ASN A 184 -0.98 29.57 6.45
CA ASN A 184 -2.38 29.84 6.16
C ASN A 184 -2.50 30.85 5.01
N SER A 185 -3.49 30.66 4.15
CA SER A 185 -3.84 31.58 3.07
C SER A 185 -5.36 31.70 2.95
N LYS A 186 -5.86 32.36 1.90
CA LYS A 186 -7.31 32.49 1.66
C LYS A 186 -8.02 31.14 1.66
N ASN A 187 -7.45 30.15 0.96
CA ASN A 187 -8.05 28.84 0.75
C ASN A 187 -7.32 27.73 1.54
N ILE A 188 -6.10 28.00 2.06
CA ILE A 188 -5.32 27.02 2.82
C ILE A 188 -5.41 27.29 4.31
N GLN A 189 -5.67 26.24 5.10
CA GLN A 189 -5.74 26.30 6.56
C GLN A 189 -4.99 25.14 7.20
N ILE A 190 -4.29 25.41 8.29
CA ILE A 190 -3.61 24.39 9.11
C ILE A 190 -4.46 24.07 10.34
N TYR A 191 -4.56 22.78 10.66
CA TYR A 191 -5.33 22.24 11.78
C TYR A 191 -4.44 21.40 12.68
N ASP A 192 -4.71 21.46 13.97
CA ASP A 192 -4.21 20.48 14.92
C ASP A 192 -5.11 19.23 14.87
N SER A 193 -4.56 18.14 14.34
CA SER A 193 -5.21 16.83 14.23
C SER A 193 -4.69 15.84 15.28
N SER A 194 -4.08 16.32 16.37
CA SER A 194 -3.58 15.47 17.46
C SER A 194 -4.65 14.75 18.27
N LEU A 195 -5.93 15.07 18.01
CA LEU A 195 -7.12 14.52 18.70
C LEU A 195 -7.03 14.68 20.23
N GLY A 196 -6.74 15.91 20.67
CA GLY A 196 -6.54 16.27 22.08
C GLY A 196 -5.15 15.90 22.59
N GLY A 197 -4.11 16.06 21.77
CA GLY A 197 -2.72 15.81 22.15
C GLY A 197 -2.33 14.33 22.25
N LYS A 198 -3.13 13.42 21.67
CA LYS A 198 -2.88 11.97 21.70
C LYS A 198 -1.94 11.49 20.61
N TYR A 199 -1.91 12.18 19.48
CA TYR A 199 -1.15 11.77 18.30
C TYR A 199 -0.28 12.93 17.75
N PRO A 200 0.95 12.65 17.26
CA PRO A 200 1.84 13.65 16.66
C PRO A 200 1.46 14.01 15.21
N VAL A 201 0.19 14.36 14.97
CA VAL A 201 -0.35 14.59 13.62
C VAL A 201 -0.91 16.00 13.50
N MET A 202 -0.63 16.59 12.34
CA MET A 202 -1.19 17.88 11.89
C MET A 202 -1.93 17.66 10.56
N ALA A 203 -2.85 18.57 10.22
CA ALA A 203 -3.55 18.52 8.95
C ALA A 203 -3.50 19.88 8.23
N ALA A 204 -3.59 19.85 6.91
CA ALA A 204 -3.70 21.02 6.06
C ALA A 204 -4.85 20.82 5.07
N SER A 205 -5.73 21.81 4.91
CA SER A 205 -6.79 21.76 3.90
C SER A 205 -6.61 22.83 2.85
N TYR A 206 -7.00 22.53 1.61
CA TYR A 206 -7.41 23.54 0.62
C TYR A 206 -8.93 23.48 0.50
N ILE A 207 -9.63 24.61 0.65
CA ILE A 207 -11.09 24.69 0.50
C ILE A 207 -11.44 25.88 -0.38
N GLU A 208 -12.23 25.61 -1.41
CA GLU A 208 -12.82 26.61 -2.30
C GLU A 208 -14.22 26.15 -2.72
N ASP A 209 -15.23 26.94 -2.35
CA ASP A 209 -16.65 26.54 -2.39
C ASP A 209 -16.86 25.21 -1.62
N ASP A 210 -17.45 24.20 -2.25
CA ASP A 210 -17.63 22.87 -1.70
C ASP A 210 -16.47 21.90 -2.06
N ASN A 211 -15.42 22.37 -2.73
CA ASN A 211 -14.24 21.55 -3.04
C ASN A 211 -13.30 21.52 -1.84
N ILE A 212 -12.77 20.33 -1.54
CA ILE A 212 -11.82 20.14 -0.45
C ILE A 212 -10.70 19.18 -0.85
N ILE A 213 -9.49 19.50 -0.41
CA ILE A 213 -8.40 18.54 -0.25
C ILE A 213 -7.98 18.60 1.21
N LEU A 214 -7.84 17.45 1.86
CA LEU A 214 -7.45 17.35 3.26
C LEU A 214 -6.24 16.42 3.39
N ALA A 215 -5.09 17.01 3.67
CA ALA A 215 -3.82 16.32 3.82
C ALA A 215 -3.42 16.23 5.29
N PHE A 216 -2.63 15.21 5.63
CA PHE A 216 -2.14 14.95 6.99
C PHE A 216 -0.62 14.81 6.97
N GLY A 217 -0.01 15.05 8.13
CA GLY A 217 1.44 14.93 8.30
C GLY A 217 1.76 14.52 9.72
N CYS A 218 2.56 13.45 9.87
CA CYS A 218 3.00 12.95 11.18
C CYS A 218 4.51 13.17 11.41
N ASP A 219 4.85 13.74 12.56
CA ASP A 219 6.24 13.85 13.06
C ASP A 219 6.24 14.16 14.56
N ILE A 220 7.19 13.65 15.34
CA ILE A 220 7.34 14.03 16.77
C ILE A 220 7.78 15.50 17.00
N ASN A 221 8.07 16.24 15.93
CA ASN A 221 8.23 17.69 15.97
C ASN A 221 7.03 18.38 15.29
N GLN A 222 6.31 19.23 16.02
CA GLN A 222 5.08 19.87 15.53
C GLN A 222 5.28 20.66 14.24
N GLU A 223 6.36 21.44 14.13
CA GLU A 223 6.65 22.22 12.92
C GLU A 223 6.94 21.33 11.71
N LYS A 224 7.63 20.19 11.92
CA LYS A 224 7.85 19.21 10.86
C LYS A 224 6.54 18.54 10.44
N ALA A 225 5.65 18.22 11.38
CA ALA A 225 4.33 17.65 11.09
C ALA A 225 3.47 18.62 10.26
N ILE A 226 3.46 19.92 10.61
CA ILE A 226 2.80 20.98 9.83
C ILE A 226 3.35 21.01 8.40
N LYS A 227 4.69 21.04 8.25
CA LYS A 227 5.33 21.07 6.92
C LYS A 227 5.01 19.84 6.09
N LYS A 228 4.99 18.65 6.69
CA LYS A 228 4.60 17.42 5.99
C LYS A 228 3.16 17.51 5.48
N ALA A 229 2.21 17.90 6.32
CA ALA A 229 0.80 18.05 5.93
C ALA A 229 0.63 19.09 4.81
N TYR A 230 1.31 20.23 4.93
CA TYR A 230 1.25 21.30 3.94
C TYR A 230 1.87 20.89 2.60
N PHE A 231 3.03 20.24 2.60
CA PHE A 231 3.66 19.77 1.36
C PHE A 231 2.87 18.65 0.71
N GLU A 232 2.26 17.76 1.49
CA GLU A 232 1.36 16.74 0.97
C GLU A 232 0.15 17.37 0.26
N LEU A 233 -0.44 18.41 0.86
CA LEU A 233 -1.52 19.18 0.24
C LEU A 233 -1.09 19.76 -1.11
N LEU A 234 0.06 20.44 -1.17
CA LEU A 234 0.53 21.06 -2.42
C LEU A 234 0.86 20.03 -3.52
N GLN A 235 1.31 18.84 -3.15
CA GLN A 235 1.67 17.78 -4.11
C GLN A 235 0.48 17.20 -4.87
N SER A 236 -0.73 17.30 -4.32
CA SER A 236 -1.97 16.96 -5.07
C SER A 236 -2.12 17.77 -6.36
N GLY A 237 -1.32 18.84 -6.53
CA GLY A 237 -1.43 19.79 -7.63
C GLY A 237 -2.69 20.65 -7.55
N LEU A 238 -3.53 20.45 -6.52
CA LEU A 238 -4.85 21.06 -6.40
C LEU A 238 -5.70 20.83 -7.66
N ASN A 239 -5.63 19.61 -8.21
CA ASN A 239 -6.31 19.25 -9.46
C ASN A 239 -7.49 18.29 -9.25
N ASN A 240 -7.36 17.37 -8.29
CA ASN A 240 -8.41 16.42 -7.92
C ASN A 240 -8.95 16.79 -6.54
N PHE A 241 -10.25 17.06 -6.45
CA PHE A 241 -10.91 17.52 -5.22
C PHE A 241 -11.97 16.53 -4.79
N GLY A 242 -12.04 16.29 -3.48
CA GLY A 242 -13.24 15.78 -2.87
C GLY A 242 -14.30 16.88 -2.72
N LYS A 243 -15.50 16.48 -2.30
CA LYS A 243 -16.59 17.39 -1.97
C LYS A 243 -16.87 17.41 -0.48
N ILE A 244 -17.31 18.57 -0.01
CA ILE A 244 -17.90 18.71 1.33
C ILE A 244 -19.38 18.30 1.23
N ILE A 245 -19.74 17.18 1.85
CA ILE A 245 -21.09 16.58 1.72
C ILE A 245 -21.80 16.40 3.06
N GLU A 246 -23.12 16.17 3.04
CA GLU A 246 -23.94 15.96 4.24
C GLU A 246 -24.18 14.48 4.59
N ASP A 247 -24.01 13.56 3.63
CA ASP A 247 -24.20 12.14 3.90
C ASP A 247 -22.95 11.55 4.56
N ILE A 248 -23.10 11.09 5.79
CA ILE A 248 -22.01 10.47 6.55
C ILE A 248 -21.70 9.05 6.07
N GLU A 249 -22.68 8.34 5.51
CA GLU A 249 -22.47 6.98 5.02
C GLU A 249 -21.65 7.01 3.72
N ASP A 250 -21.88 7.97 2.82
CA ASP A 250 -21.01 8.21 1.65
C ASP A 250 -19.58 8.60 2.05
N VAL A 251 -19.40 9.34 3.16
CA VAL A 251 -18.06 9.69 3.66
C VAL A 251 -17.35 8.47 4.27
N ARG A 252 -18.11 7.58 4.91
CA ARG A 252 -17.61 6.32 5.48
C ARG A 252 -17.44 5.22 4.45
N ASP A 253 -18.05 5.38 3.28
CA ASP A 253 -17.97 4.43 2.20
C ASP A 253 -16.51 4.10 1.88
N ARG A 254 -16.27 2.83 1.55
CA ARG A 254 -14.92 2.35 1.34
C ARG A 254 -14.27 3.02 0.14
N PHE A 255 -14.97 3.20 -0.97
CA PHE A 255 -14.42 3.83 -2.16
C PHE A 255 -13.99 5.26 -1.84
N ASN A 256 -14.74 5.95 -0.98
CA ASN A 256 -14.35 7.26 -0.49
C ASN A 256 -13.04 7.24 0.32
N LEU A 257 -12.88 6.28 1.24
CA LEU A 257 -11.66 6.12 2.03
C LEU A 257 -10.45 5.72 1.17
N ILE A 258 -10.68 4.90 0.14
CA ILE A 258 -9.68 4.55 -0.87
C ILE A 258 -9.24 5.80 -1.65
N ASN A 259 -10.17 6.64 -2.09
CA ASN A 259 -9.84 7.90 -2.77
C ASN A 259 -9.00 8.82 -1.87
N HIS A 260 -9.38 8.92 -0.58
CA HIS A 260 -8.53 9.60 0.41
C HIS A 260 -7.13 8.99 0.49
N PHE A 261 -6.99 7.68 0.45
CA PHE A 261 -5.70 6.99 0.52
C PHE A 261 -4.83 7.21 -0.73
N ILE A 262 -5.43 7.13 -1.93
CA ILE A 262 -4.71 7.14 -3.21
C ILE A 262 -4.25 8.55 -3.60
N ASP A 263 -5.16 9.54 -3.60
CA ASP A 263 -4.87 10.86 -4.20
C ASP A 263 -5.53 12.04 -3.48
N LEU A 264 -6.09 11.83 -2.28
CA LEU A 264 -6.78 12.85 -1.46
C LEU A 264 -8.10 13.36 -2.06
N SER A 265 -8.64 12.72 -3.10
CA SER A 265 -9.88 13.15 -3.76
C SER A 265 -11.17 12.71 -3.06
N GLY A 266 -11.07 12.13 -1.86
CA GLY A 266 -12.23 11.69 -1.12
C GLY A 266 -13.06 12.84 -0.53
N ASN A 267 -14.37 12.63 -0.44
CA ASN A 267 -15.34 13.52 0.19
C ASN A 267 -15.12 13.62 1.70
N VAL A 268 -15.44 14.78 2.25
CA VAL A 268 -15.37 15.07 3.69
C VAL A 268 -16.74 15.56 4.15
N HIS A 269 -17.16 15.11 5.33
CA HIS A 269 -18.47 15.52 5.85
C HIS A 269 -18.46 16.99 6.29
N LYS A 270 -19.56 17.71 6.06
CA LYS A 270 -19.77 19.14 6.40
C LYS A 270 -19.52 19.49 7.87
N ASN A 271 -19.65 18.51 8.78
CA ASN A 271 -19.29 18.68 10.19
C ASN A 271 -17.84 19.12 10.38
N PHE A 272 -16.92 18.79 9.46
CA PHE A 272 -15.52 19.22 9.53
C PHE A 272 -15.36 20.74 9.66
N LEU A 273 -16.30 21.52 9.10
CA LEU A 273 -16.31 22.98 9.15
C LEU A 273 -16.94 23.57 10.43
N LYS A 274 -17.51 22.74 11.31
CA LYS A 274 -18.17 23.20 12.53
C LYS A 274 -17.13 23.57 13.61
N ARG A 275 -17.63 24.06 14.74
CA ARG A 275 -16.80 24.35 15.93
C ARG A 275 -15.95 23.13 16.28
N PRO A 276 -14.63 23.32 16.55
CA PRO A 276 -13.75 22.20 16.83
C PRO A 276 -14.19 21.41 18.06
N LEU A 277 -14.05 20.08 17.97
CA LEU A 277 -14.34 19.17 19.07
C LEU A 277 -13.21 19.16 20.11
N PHE A 278 -11.99 19.52 19.69
CA PHE A 278 -10.78 19.51 20.50
C PHE A 278 -10.24 20.94 20.70
N GLU A 279 -9.47 21.13 21.76
CA GLU A 279 -8.66 22.33 21.95
C GLU A 279 -7.31 22.19 21.23
N VAL A 280 -6.72 23.33 20.84
CA VAL A 280 -5.36 23.36 20.27
C VAL A 280 -4.37 22.88 21.33
N CYS A 281 -3.59 21.87 20.99
CA CYS A 281 -2.60 21.26 21.86
C CYS A 281 -1.18 21.60 21.39
N LYS A 282 -0.32 21.99 22.34
CA LYS A 282 1.13 21.87 22.18
C LYS A 282 1.56 20.56 22.79
N TRP A 283 2.14 19.70 21.97
CA TRP A 283 2.59 18.37 22.39
C TRP A 283 4.10 18.23 22.23
N ASN A 284 4.67 17.27 22.96
CA ASN A 284 6.10 16.96 22.93
C ASN A 284 6.27 15.44 23.09
N PHE A 285 6.09 14.70 22.00
CA PHE A 285 6.24 13.24 22.01
C PHE A 285 7.71 12.85 22.03
N ALA A 286 8.07 11.91 22.89
CA ALA A 286 9.43 11.37 22.94
C ALA A 286 9.69 10.33 21.83
N ASN A 287 8.64 9.62 21.40
CA ASN A 287 8.70 8.55 20.41
C ASN A 287 7.34 8.40 19.71
N TYR A 288 7.25 7.45 18.77
CA TYR A 288 6.02 7.14 18.02
C TYR A 288 5.18 6.01 18.65
N ASP A 289 5.42 5.66 19.92
CA ASP A 289 4.71 4.58 20.62
C ASP A 289 3.44 5.13 21.30
N VAL A 290 2.50 5.58 20.47
CA VAL A 290 1.26 6.26 20.90
C VAL A 290 0.06 5.32 21.05
N PHE A 291 0.21 4.06 20.65
CA PHE A 291 -0.84 3.05 20.74
C PHE A 291 -0.55 2.06 21.86
N ASN A 292 -1.57 1.73 22.65
CA ASN A 292 -1.50 0.64 23.63
C ASN A 292 -1.99 -0.68 22.98
N LYS A 293 -1.28 -1.12 21.94
CA LYS A 293 -1.62 -2.31 21.13
C LYS A 293 -0.35 -3.10 20.81
N LYS A 294 -0.49 -4.41 20.60
CA LYS A 294 0.62 -5.26 20.17
C LYS A 294 1.06 -4.88 18.77
N GLU A 295 2.38 -4.82 18.59
CA GLU A 295 3.01 -4.50 17.33
C GLU A 295 3.78 -5.71 16.83
N TYR A 296 3.67 -5.97 15.53
CA TYR A 296 4.33 -7.07 14.86
C TYR A 296 5.15 -6.50 13.72
N PHE A 297 6.41 -6.91 13.58
CA PHE A 297 7.24 -6.46 12.48
C PHE A 297 7.97 -7.58 11.78
N LYS A 298 8.14 -7.43 10.48
CA LYS A 298 9.05 -8.23 9.66
C LYS A 298 10.12 -7.30 9.11
N ILE A 299 11.38 -7.74 9.19
CA ILE A 299 12.54 -7.00 8.71
C ILE A 299 13.07 -7.72 7.47
N TYR A 300 13.45 -6.94 6.48
CA TYR A 300 14.10 -7.36 5.26
C TYR A 300 15.44 -6.63 5.16
N LYS A 301 16.51 -7.35 4.82
CA LYS A 301 17.81 -6.74 4.61
C LYS A 301 18.41 -7.21 3.30
N CYS A 302 18.79 -6.25 2.47
CA CYS A 302 19.51 -6.53 1.24
C CYS A 302 20.40 -5.34 0.88
N CYS A 303 21.60 -5.61 0.37
CA CYS A 303 22.50 -4.58 -0.17
C CYS A 303 22.78 -3.40 0.78
N GLY A 304 22.74 -3.62 2.10
CA GLY A 304 22.98 -2.57 3.11
C GLY A 304 21.78 -1.67 3.42
N ILE A 305 20.59 -2.01 2.92
CA ILE A 305 19.33 -1.34 3.24
C ILE A 305 18.49 -2.26 4.10
N PHE A 306 17.87 -1.68 5.12
CA PHE A 306 16.81 -2.29 5.88
C PHE A 306 15.48 -1.82 5.32
N ALA A 307 14.61 -2.76 5.00
CA ALA A 307 13.18 -2.48 4.88
C ALA A 307 12.44 -3.21 5.99
N LEU A 308 11.31 -2.69 6.42
CA LEU A 308 10.47 -3.36 7.39
C LEU A 308 9.01 -3.11 7.09
N GLN A 309 8.18 -3.99 7.63
CA GLN A 309 6.74 -3.88 7.60
C GLN A 309 6.23 -4.02 9.03
N VAL A 310 5.50 -3.02 9.52
CA VAL A 310 4.89 -2.98 10.85
C VAL A 310 3.39 -3.18 10.73
N ILE A 311 2.85 -4.13 11.50
CA ILE A 311 1.43 -4.38 11.64
C ILE A 311 1.02 -4.13 13.09
N ILE A 312 -0.01 -3.31 13.27
CA ILE A 312 -0.65 -3.03 14.55
C ILE A 312 -2.14 -3.35 14.37
N PRO A 313 -2.58 -4.56 14.76
CA PRO A 313 -3.96 -4.99 14.51
C PRO A 313 -4.99 -4.08 15.17
N GLY A 314 -5.96 -3.62 14.38
CA GLY A 314 -6.99 -2.66 14.75
C GLY A 314 -6.58 -1.20 14.63
N ILE A 315 -5.42 -0.92 14.03
CA ILE A 315 -4.85 0.42 13.84
C ILE A 315 -4.30 0.59 12.42
N SER A 316 -3.51 -0.37 11.93
CA SER A 316 -2.78 -0.21 10.66
C SER A 316 -3.50 -0.79 9.43
N GLU A 317 -4.66 -1.42 9.59
CA GLU A 317 -5.49 -1.85 8.46
C GLU A 317 -5.93 -0.65 7.62
N ILE A 318 -5.79 -0.76 6.31
CA ILE A 318 -6.36 0.18 5.32
C ILE A 318 -7.77 -0.28 4.94
N TYR A 319 -7.92 -1.57 4.71
CA TYR A 319 -9.18 -2.17 4.28
C TYR A 319 -9.89 -2.88 5.44
N PRO A 320 -11.24 -2.91 5.44
CA PRO A 320 -12.00 -3.65 6.43
C PRO A 320 -11.73 -5.16 6.34
N ILE A 321 -11.84 -5.86 7.48
CA ILE A 321 -11.63 -7.32 7.55
C ILE A 321 -12.58 -8.07 6.60
N GLU A 322 -13.77 -7.53 6.40
CA GLU A 322 -14.80 -8.06 5.50
C GLU A 322 -14.32 -8.18 4.04
N ASP A 323 -13.24 -7.48 3.64
CA ASP A 323 -12.68 -7.60 2.29
C ASP A 323 -11.98 -8.91 2.01
N LEU A 324 -11.63 -9.67 3.05
CA LEU A 324 -11.22 -11.07 2.87
C LEU A 324 -12.34 -11.91 2.24
N ILE A 325 -13.61 -11.51 2.35
CA ILE A 325 -14.75 -12.21 1.74
C ILE A 325 -15.19 -11.50 0.47
N TYR A 326 -15.47 -10.20 0.55
CA TYR A 326 -16.20 -9.51 -0.51
C TYR A 326 -15.31 -8.94 -1.61
N ASN A 327 -14.03 -8.67 -1.33
CA ASN A 327 -13.13 -7.98 -2.26
C ASN A 327 -11.74 -8.62 -2.25
N ASN A 328 -11.70 -9.94 -2.07
CA ASN A 328 -10.46 -10.67 -1.94
C ASN A 328 -9.73 -10.67 -3.29
N ILE A 329 -8.47 -10.23 -3.27
CA ILE A 329 -7.63 -10.18 -4.48
C ILE A 329 -7.30 -11.56 -5.05
N ASN A 330 -7.57 -12.65 -4.33
CA ASN A 330 -7.11 -13.99 -4.72
C ASN A 330 -8.05 -14.73 -5.70
N TYR A 331 -9.29 -14.28 -5.90
CA TYR A 331 -10.25 -15.02 -6.74
C TYR A 331 -9.72 -15.36 -8.15
N PRO A 332 -9.00 -14.46 -8.86
CA PRO A 332 -8.46 -14.79 -10.17
C PRO A 332 -7.40 -15.90 -10.20
N LYS A 333 -6.82 -16.26 -9.05
CA LYS A 333 -5.90 -17.41 -8.94
C LYS A 333 -6.56 -18.72 -9.37
N PHE A 334 -7.86 -18.90 -9.12
CA PHE A 334 -8.59 -20.11 -9.47
C PHE A 334 -8.74 -20.30 -10.99
N PHE A 335 -8.56 -19.23 -11.78
CA PHE A 335 -8.59 -19.29 -13.24
C PHE A 335 -7.21 -19.61 -13.85
N ARG A 336 -6.14 -19.31 -13.11
CA ARG A 336 -4.77 -19.24 -13.63
C ARG A 336 -4.32 -20.53 -14.30
N ASP A 337 -4.47 -21.67 -13.63
CA ASP A 337 -4.00 -22.94 -14.18
C ASP A 337 -4.75 -23.31 -15.47
N LYS A 338 -6.08 -23.15 -15.48
CA LYS A 338 -6.89 -23.39 -16.68
C LYS A 338 -6.53 -22.47 -17.84
N ILE A 339 -6.16 -21.21 -17.59
CA ILE A 339 -5.73 -20.29 -18.64
C ILE A 339 -4.35 -20.67 -19.19
N LEU A 340 -3.38 -20.90 -18.30
CA LEU A 340 -2.00 -21.18 -18.70
C LEU A 340 -1.83 -22.58 -19.31
N ASN A 341 -2.65 -23.53 -18.87
CA ASN A 341 -2.58 -24.94 -19.24
C ASN A 341 -3.88 -25.46 -19.88
N TYR A 342 -4.61 -24.61 -20.60
CA TYR A 342 -5.94 -24.92 -21.18
C TYR A 342 -5.99 -26.22 -21.99
N GLN A 343 -4.86 -26.63 -22.57
CA GLN A 343 -4.69 -27.85 -23.36
C GLN A 343 -4.90 -29.15 -22.55
N ASN A 344 -4.79 -29.06 -21.22
CA ASN A 344 -4.96 -30.18 -20.30
C ASN A 344 -6.42 -30.34 -19.81
N TYR A 345 -7.31 -29.44 -20.20
CA TYR A 345 -8.70 -29.39 -19.73
C TYR A 345 -9.68 -29.67 -20.86
N GLU A 346 -10.90 -30.08 -20.50
CA GLU A 346 -11.94 -30.29 -21.50
C GLU A 346 -12.36 -28.97 -22.15
N LYS A 347 -12.71 -29.01 -23.43
CA LYS A 347 -13.13 -27.82 -24.18
C LYS A 347 -14.32 -27.10 -23.52
N GLN A 348 -15.24 -27.85 -22.92
CA GLN A 348 -16.39 -27.27 -22.22
C GLN A 348 -15.95 -26.46 -20.99
N GLU A 349 -15.03 -27.00 -20.19
CA GLU A 349 -14.52 -26.29 -19.00
C GLU A 349 -13.85 -24.96 -19.35
N ILE A 350 -13.13 -24.90 -20.48
CA ILE A 350 -12.49 -23.67 -20.94
C ILE A 350 -13.51 -22.67 -21.49
N ASN A 351 -14.57 -23.14 -22.15
CA ASN A 351 -15.66 -22.27 -22.59
C ASN A 351 -16.41 -21.67 -21.39
N ASP A 352 -16.73 -22.47 -20.38
CA ASP A 352 -17.41 -22.02 -19.16
C ASP A 352 -16.56 -20.97 -18.43
N LEU A 353 -15.24 -21.19 -18.34
CA LEU A 353 -14.30 -20.22 -17.78
C LEU A 353 -14.27 -18.89 -18.56
N ILE A 354 -14.29 -18.96 -19.89
CA ILE A 354 -14.33 -17.76 -20.75
C ILE A 354 -15.61 -16.98 -20.52
N GLU A 355 -16.75 -17.66 -20.39
CA GLU A 355 -18.04 -17.02 -20.08
C GLU A 355 -18.01 -16.37 -18.70
N GLU A 356 -17.49 -17.05 -17.70
CA GLU A 356 -17.34 -16.52 -16.34
C GLU A 356 -16.47 -15.26 -16.31
N ILE A 357 -15.29 -15.28 -16.94
CA ILE A 357 -14.41 -14.11 -17.04
C ILE A 357 -15.10 -12.98 -17.82
N SER A 358 -15.85 -13.29 -18.88
CA SER A 358 -16.58 -12.28 -19.66
C SER A 358 -17.66 -11.58 -18.82
N LEU A 359 -18.28 -12.30 -17.88
CA LEU A 359 -19.33 -11.76 -17.00
C LEU A 359 -18.74 -10.96 -15.83
N LEU A 360 -17.70 -11.49 -15.17
CA LEU A 360 -17.13 -10.88 -13.97
C LEU A 360 -16.09 -9.80 -14.29
N TYR A 361 -15.37 -9.92 -15.41
CA TYR A 361 -14.22 -9.08 -15.77
C TYR A 361 -14.24 -8.66 -17.26
N PRO A 362 -15.33 -8.05 -17.76
CA PRO A 362 -15.57 -7.83 -19.20
C PRO A 362 -14.51 -6.97 -19.92
N PHE A 363 -13.80 -6.11 -19.19
CA PHE A 363 -12.80 -5.18 -19.74
C PHE A 363 -11.39 -5.41 -19.22
N THR A 364 -11.18 -6.48 -18.46
CA THR A 364 -9.89 -6.75 -17.82
C THR A 364 -8.99 -7.54 -18.76
N GLN A 365 -7.72 -7.16 -18.82
CA GLN A 365 -6.68 -7.96 -19.46
C GLN A 365 -6.46 -9.24 -18.65
N ILE A 366 -6.60 -10.41 -19.29
CA ILE A 366 -6.51 -11.74 -18.65
C ILE A 366 -5.14 -11.97 -18.02
N ASP A 367 -4.06 -11.54 -18.68
CA ASP A 367 -2.72 -11.67 -18.12
C ASP A 367 -2.57 -10.88 -16.80
N SER A 368 -2.99 -9.61 -16.76
CA SER A 368 -3.03 -8.83 -15.51
C SER A 368 -3.93 -9.48 -14.46
N LEU A 369 -5.10 -9.98 -14.88
CA LEU A 369 -6.06 -10.67 -14.01
C LEU A 369 -5.43 -11.87 -13.29
N ILE A 370 -4.63 -12.69 -13.99
CA ILE A 370 -3.98 -13.87 -13.40
C ILE A 370 -2.56 -13.60 -12.87
N GLY A 371 -2.09 -12.35 -12.93
CA GLY A 371 -0.81 -11.91 -12.38
C GLY A 371 0.41 -12.17 -13.26
N ILE A 372 0.27 -12.18 -14.58
CA ILE A 372 1.40 -12.30 -15.50
C ILE A 372 1.45 -11.09 -16.45
N ILE A 373 2.53 -10.96 -17.23
CA ILE A 373 2.58 -10.01 -18.35
C ILE A 373 2.87 -10.81 -19.62
N ALA A 374 1.85 -10.98 -20.46
CA ALA A 374 2.01 -11.65 -21.74
C ALA A 374 2.84 -10.79 -22.71
N LYS A 375 3.46 -11.44 -23.70
CA LYS A 375 4.24 -10.76 -24.74
C LYS A 375 3.40 -9.79 -25.57
N GLU A 376 2.13 -10.13 -25.75
CA GLU A 376 1.12 -9.26 -26.34
C GLU A 376 -0.11 -9.26 -25.44
N PRO A 377 -0.81 -8.12 -25.30
CA PRO A 377 -1.94 -8.00 -24.37
C PRO A 377 -2.99 -9.10 -24.55
N LEU A 378 -3.28 -9.82 -23.46
CA LEU A 378 -4.17 -10.98 -23.49
C LEU A 378 -5.59 -10.58 -23.09
N PHE A 379 -6.45 -10.32 -24.05
CA PHE A 379 -7.90 -10.20 -23.84
C PHE A 379 -8.62 -11.49 -24.22
N ILE A 380 -9.91 -11.60 -23.89
CA ILE A 380 -10.74 -12.78 -24.17
C ILE A 380 -10.70 -13.21 -25.64
N ASP A 381 -10.81 -12.27 -26.57
CA ASP A 381 -10.81 -12.58 -28.00
C ASP A 381 -9.47 -13.16 -28.45
N ARG A 382 -8.36 -12.60 -27.95
CA ARG A 382 -7.02 -13.14 -28.20
C ARG A 382 -6.87 -14.53 -27.57
N PHE A 383 -7.38 -14.74 -26.37
CA PHE A 383 -7.32 -16.06 -25.73
C PHE A 383 -8.08 -17.12 -26.54
N LYS A 384 -9.25 -16.77 -27.11
CA LYS A 384 -9.99 -17.63 -28.05
C LYS A 384 -9.18 -17.94 -29.31
N GLU A 385 -8.46 -16.97 -29.86
CA GLU A 385 -7.57 -17.18 -31.00
C GLU A 385 -6.41 -18.14 -30.67
N ILE A 386 -5.78 -17.97 -29.51
CA ILE A 386 -4.73 -18.86 -29.01
C ILE A 386 -5.24 -20.30 -28.92
N ILE A 387 -6.43 -20.50 -28.34
CA ILE A 387 -7.07 -21.82 -28.22
C ILE A 387 -7.34 -22.40 -29.61
N LYS A 388 -7.95 -21.61 -30.52
CA LYS A 388 -8.27 -22.04 -31.88
C LYS A 388 -7.04 -22.49 -32.67
N ASN A 389 -5.92 -21.80 -32.47
CA ASN A 389 -4.65 -22.07 -33.14
C ASN A 389 -3.77 -23.07 -32.38
N ASN A 390 -4.22 -23.57 -31.22
CA ASN A 390 -3.47 -24.44 -30.31
C ASN A 390 -2.08 -23.88 -29.93
N GLN A 391 -2.02 -22.57 -29.67
CA GLN A 391 -0.79 -21.86 -29.31
C GLN A 391 -0.61 -21.81 -27.78
N LYS A 392 0.60 -21.49 -27.32
CA LYS A 392 0.87 -21.21 -25.90
C LYS A 392 0.88 -19.70 -25.67
N ILE A 393 0.54 -19.31 -24.44
CA ILE A 393 0.72 -17.92 -24.00
C ILE A 393 2.23 -17.69 -23.81
N GLU A 394 2.79 -16.76 -24.58
CA GLU A 394 4.18 -16.34 -24.42
C GLU A 394 4.27 -15.21 -23.39
N PHE A 395 5.23 -15.30 -22.47
CA PHE A 395 5.48 -14.26 -21.48
C PHE A 395 6.40 -13.17 -22.05
N SER A 396 6.18 -11.93 -21.62
CA SER A 396 7.06 -10.81 -21.95
C SER A 396 8.38 -10.89 -21.18
N ASP A 397 9.42 -10.26 -21.72
CA ASP A 397 10.70 -10.09 -21.02
C ASP A 397 10.52 -9.37 -19.67
N LYS A 398 9.56 -8.44 -19.59
CA LYS A 398 9.23 -7.74 -18.33
C LYS A 398 8.80 -8.71 -17.23
N TYR A 399 7.91 -9.66 -17.54
CA TYR A 399 7.50 -10.66 -16.57
C TYR A 399 8.64 -11.61 -16.19
N LEU A 400 9.43 -12.05 -17.17
CA LEU A 400 10.62 -12.87 -16.90
C LEU A 400 11.63 -12.14 -15.99
N ASN A 401 11.78 -10.82 -16.15
CA ASN A 401 12.63 -10.00 -15.30
C ASN A 401 12.06 -9.84 -13.87
N ILE A 402 10.73 -9.77 -13.70
CA ILE A 402 10.10 -9.83 -12.37
C ILE A 402 10.45 -11.15 -11.67
N LEU A 403 10.30 -12.28 -12.37
CA LEU A 403 10.64 -13.61 -11.82
C LEU A 403 12.13 -13.69 -11.44
N LYS A 404 13.01 -13.19 -12.31
CA LYS A 404 14.45 -13.14 -12.06
C LYS A 404 14.79 -12.26 -10.85
N LEU A 405 14.18 -11.09 -10.73
CA LEU A 405 14.40 -10.21 -9.58
C LEU A 405 13.93 -10.88 -8.29
N SER A 406 12.76 -11.54 -8.30
CA SER A 406 12.27 -12.32 -7.16
C SER A 406 13.27 -13.41 -6.74
N GLN A 407 13.84 -14.14 -7.71
CA GLN A 407 14.88 -15.13 -7.43
C GLN A 407 16.14 -14.50 -6.81
N ILE A 408 16.65 -13.40 -7.37
CA ILE A 408 17.81 -12.68 -6.84
C ILE A 408 17.56 -12.25 -5.38
N LEU A 409 16.35 -11.75 -5.08
CA LEU A 409 15.98 -11.32 -3.74
C LEU A 409 15.92 -12.49 -2.76
N LYS A 410 15.54 -13.70 -3.19
CA LYS A 410 15.57 -14.91 -2.34
C LYS A 410 17.01 -15.32 -2.04
N GLU A 411 17.88 -15.32 -3.05
CA GLU A 411 19.29 -15.69 -2.90
C GLU A 411 20.08 -14.68 -2.04
N LYS A 412 19.72 -13.40 -2.13
CA LYS A 412 20.37 -12.31 -1.38
C LYS A 412 19.69 -11.96 -0.07
N ASN A 413 18.55 -12.55 0.26
CA ASN A 413 17.83 -12.23 1.47
C ASN A 413 18.65 -12.67 2.68
N GLU A 414 19.35 -11.72 3.29
CA GLU A 414 19.78 -11.81 4.68
C GLU A 414 18.52 -11.58 5.52
N VAL A 415 17.75 -12.64 5.79
CA VAL A 415 16.60 -12.57 6.72
C VAL A 415 17.11 -12.35 8.14
#